data_AF-A0A925JTW2-F1
#
_entry.id   AF-A0A925JTW2-F1
#
_cell.length_a   1.000
_cell.length_b   1.000
_cell.length_c   1.000
_cell.angle_alpha   90.00
_cell.angle_beta   90.00
_cell.angle_gamma   90.00
#
_symmetry.space_group_name_H-M   'P 1'
#
loop_
_entity.id
_entity.type
_entity.pdbx_description
1 polymer ?
#
loop_
_entity_poly.entity_id
_entity_poly.type
_entity_poly.pdbx_seq_one_letter_code
_entity_poly.pdbx_strand_id
1 'polypeptide(L)'
;NQFPPTKGNVIGWAQIVLGYPGPAQSQVNQALALNPTTMFLALGNNDALVPAISGFLPLLTPLDVFSSQFSTVISRLATSRATLLVANIPDVTQIPYFTSPRTLAQQAGVPLSKVLTTLGIQEGDLLRRTAVSIALDILAGGAPPAPFVWPTSCPLPVPGLLPPGVPLPCILSATDGARIRSATVAYNAVIREQTARYGATLVDLNALVTKISRNGYKAGGYCLSTGFLGGLFSLDGIHPSNSGYGVIANLFIDRLNSAGNTRIKEVKVSKIAKVDPVVFPGSMCGDDDDDDDDDDDSDDDDDN
;
A
#
# COMPACT_ATOMS: atom_id res chain seq x y z
N ASN A 1 -16.21 6.90 10.94
CA ASN A 1 -15.64 8.09 11.60
C ASN A 1 -15.12 9.06 10.54
N GLN A 2 -15.30 10.34 10.81
CA GLN A 2 -15.47 11.46 9.87
C GLN A 2 -14.27 11.73 8.95
N PHE A 3 -14.51 11.80 7.64
CA PHE A 3 -13.83 12.74 6.76
C PHE A 3 -14.86 13.81 6.35
N PRO A 4 -14.63 15.11 6.63
CA PRO A 4 -15.51 16.16 6.14
C PRO A 4 -15.41 16.26 4.61
N PRO A 5 -16.50 16.62 3.91
CA PRO A 5 -16.46 16.80 2.47
C PRO A 5 -15.58 18.01 2.16
N THR A 6 -14.39 17.79 1.59
CA THR A 6 -13.53 18.86 1.11
C THR A 6 -14.19 19.49 -0.12
N LYS A 7 -14.68 20.72 0.06
CA LYS A 7 -15.04 21.64 -1.03
C LYS A 7 -13.76 22.02 -1.78
N GLY A 8 -13.40 21.23 -2.78
CA GLY A 8 -12.36 21.53 -3.76
C GLY A 8 -12.92 21.18 -5.14
N ASN A 9 -13.78 22.04 -5.68
CA ASN A 9 -14.38 21.84 -6.99
C ASN A 9 -13.34 22.13 -8.08
N VAL A 10 -12.64 21.10 -8.56
CA VAL A 10 -12.12 21.10 -9.93
C VAL A 10 -13.29 20.69 -10.83
N ILE A 11 -13.80 21.65 -11.61
CA ILE A 11 -14.87 21.42 -12.57
C ILE A 11 -14.43 20.29 -13.52
N GLY A 12 -15.12 19.14 -13.48
CA GLY A 12 -14.84 17.97 -14.32
C GLY A 12 -14.50 16.67 -13.58
N TRP A 13 -14.20 16.72 -12.27
CA TRP A 13 -13.84 15.54 -11.46
C TRP A 13 -14.87 15.29 -10.36
N ALA A 14 -16.10 14.93 -10.74
CA ALA A 14 -17.14 14.60 -9.78
C ALA A 14 -16.86 13.23 -9.13
N GLN A 15 -16.63 13.26 -7.82
CA GLN A 15 -16.56 12.12 -6.88
C GLN A 15 -15.34 11.18 -7.04
N ILE A 16 -14.22 11.57 -6.42
CA ILE A 16 -12.97 10.78 -6.30
C ILE A 16 -13.18 9.47 -5.51
N VAL A 17 -14.22 9.39 -4.69
CA VAL A 17 -14.57 8.17 -3.94
C VAL A 17 -16.07 7.91 -4.08
N LEU A 18 -16.43 6.89 -4.85
CA LEU A 18 -17.80 6.37 -4.88
C LEU A 18 -18.00 5.59 -3.56
N GLY A 19 -19.00 5.94 -2.73
CA GLY A 19 -19.18 5.29 -1.43
C GLY A 19 -20.07 6.07 -0.46
N TYR A 20 -20.38 5.46 0.68
CA TYR A 20 -21.30 6.01 1.68
C TYR A 20 -20.80 7.35 2.29
N PRO A 21 -21.70 8.32 2.59
CA PRO A 21 -23.13 8.31 2.29
C PRO A 21 -23.41 8.65 0.82
N GLY A 22 -24.00 7.70 0.11
CA GLY A 22 -24.41 7.82 -1.29
C GLY A 22 -25.74 7.08 -1.52
N PRO A 23 -26.36 7.23 -2.70
CA PRO A 23 -27.61 6.52 -3.01
C PRO A 23 -27.45 5.01 -2.82
N ALA A 24 -28.55 4.28 -2.59
CA ALA A 24 -28.60 2.83 -2.39
C ALA A 24 -28.28 2.04 -3.68
N GLN A 25 -27.11 2.28 -4.24
CA GLN A 25 -26.57 1.68 -5.46
C GLN A 25 -25.14 1.23 -5.19
N SER A 26 -24.73 0.10 -5.78
CA SER A 26 -23.33 -0.32 -5.73
C SER A 26 -22.39 0.72 -6.36
N GLN A 27 -21.13 0.77 -5.93
CA GLN A 27 -20.12 1.64 -6.54
C GLN A 27 -19.98 1.41 -8.06
N VAL A 28 -20.12 0.16 -8.52
CA VAL A 28 -20.14 -0.19 -9.95
C VAL A 28 -21.30 0.47 -10.68
N ASN A 29 -22.51 0.49 -10.09
CA ASN A 29 -23.66 1.15 -10.70
C ASN A 29 -23.44 2.67 -10.80
N GLN A 30 -22.91 3.27 -9.72
CA GLN A 30 -22.62 4.69 -9.68
C GLN A 30 -21.56 5.07 -10.73
N ALA A 31 -20.49 4.27 -10.86
CA ALA A 31 -19.45 4.48 -11.86
C ALA A 31 -20.00 4.43 -13.29
N LEU A 32 -20.80 3.41 -13.62
CA LEU A 32 -21.38 3.24 -14.95
C LEU A 32 -22.39 4.37 -15.30
N ALA A 33 -23.14 4.85 -14.31
CA ALA A 33 -24.11 5.94 -14.51
C ALA A 33 -23.47 7.27 -14.90
N LEU A 34 -22.16 7.44 -14.67
CA LEU A 34 -21.41 8.63 -15.06
C LEU A 34 -20.96 8.63 -16.54
N ASN A 35 -21.28 7.57 -17.31
CA ASN A 35 -20.80 7.39 -18.70
C ASN A 35 -19.29 7.65 -18.85
N PRO A 36 -18.43 6.92 -18.12
CA PRO A 36 -17.01 7.24 -18.04
C PRO A 36 -16.29 6.98 -19.36
N THR A 37 -15.27 7.80 -19.67
CA THR A 37 -14.32 7.54 -20.76
C THR A 37 -13.10 6.75 -20.29
N THR A 38 -12.80 6.78 -19.00
CA THR A 38 -11.71 6.03 -18.37
C THR A 38 -12.12 5.63 -16.96
N MET A 39 -11.70 4.44 -16.52
CA MET A 39 -11.93 3.92 -15.17
C MET A 39 -10.66 3.27 -14.62
N PHE A 40 -10.41 3.51 -13.33
CA PHE A 40 -9.33 2.87 -12.57
C PHE A 40 -9.94 1.92 -11.54
N LEU A 41 -9.54 0.64 -11.57
CA LEU A 41 -9.99 -0.38 -10.64
C LEU A 41 -8.82 -0.90 -9.82
N ALA A 42 -8.86 -0.67 -8.51
CA ALA A 42 -7.95 -1.30 -7.55
C ALA A 42 -8.81 -2.01 -6.50
N LEU A 43 -8.93 -3.34 -6.61
CA LEU A 43 -9.80 -4.16 -5.78
C LEU A 43 -9.07 -5.44 -5.38
N GLY A 44 -9.20 -5.84 -4.11
CA GLY A 44 -8.62 -7.08 -3.60
C GLY A 44 -7.57 -6.93 -2.49
N ASN A 45 -7.05 -5.71 -2.26
CA ASN A 45 -6.04 -5.52 -1.23
C ASN A 45 -6.53 -5.95 0.16
N ASN A 46 -7.79 -5.60 0.51
CA ASN A 46 -8.36 -5.92 1.82
C ASN A 46 -8.63 -7.40 2.03
N ASP A 47 -8.87 -8.17 0.97
CA ASP A 47 -9.05 -9.63 1.00
C ASP A 47 -7.83 -10.35 1.60
N ALA A 48 -6.62 -9.81 1.37
CA ALA A 48 -5.37 -10.31 1.95
C ALA A 48 -4.89 -9.50 3.17
N LEU A 49 -5.11 -8.17 3.17
CA LEU A 49 -4.59 -7.27 4.20
C LEU A 49 -5.28 -7.46 5.55
N VAL A 50 -6.62 -7.53 5.57
CA VAL A 50 -7.40 -7.64 6.81
C VAL A 50 -7.02 -8.88 7.63
N PRO A 51 -6.98 -10.11 7.08
CA PRO A 51 -6.51 -11.28 7.83
C PRO A 51 -5.04 -11.14 8.25
N ALA A 52 -4.18 -10.46 7.47
CA ALA A 52 -2.78 -10.22 7.85
C ALA A 52 -2.67 -9.34 9.10
N ILE A 53 -3.29 -8.16 9.08
CA ILE A 53 -3.15 -7.16 10.15
C ILE A 53 -3.95 -7.53 11.40
N SER A 54 -4.99 -8.36 11.27
CA SER A 54 -5.77 -8.90 12.39
C SER A 54 -5.24 -10.25 12.91
N GLY A 55 -4.51 -11.00 12.09
CA GLY A 55 -4.15 -12.39 12.42
C GLY A 55 -5.34 -13.37 12.43
N PHE A 56 -6.52 -12.91 12.03
CA PHE A 56 -7.71 -13.76 11.93
C PHE A 56 -7.84 -14.30 10.49
N LEU A 57 -7.11 -15.40 10.24
CA LEU A 57 -7.03 -16.07 8.93
C LEU A 57 -8.37 -16.50 8.32
N PRO A 58 -9.45 -16.79 9.07
CA PRO A 58 -10.77 -17.03 8.47
C PRO A 58 -11.32 -15.85 7.64
N LEU A 59 -10.76 -14.64 7.75
CA LEU A 59 -11.11 -13.50 6.89
C LEU A 59 -10.40 -13.49 5.54
N LEU A 60 -9.46 -14.41 5.29
CA LEU A 60 -8.80 -14.53 4.00
C LEU A 60 -9.80 -15.04 2.96
N THR A 61 -10.09 -14.22 1.96
CA THR A 61 -11.12 -14.54 0.95
C THR A 61 -10.75 -15.82 0.18
N PRO A 62 -11.61 -16.85 0.15
CA PRO A 62 -11.34 -18.03 -0.67
C PRO A 62 -11.15 -17.67 -2.16
N LEU A 63 -10.23 -18.35 -2.85
CA LEU A 63 -9.85 -18.00 -4.23
C LEU A 63 -11.03 -18.07 -5.20
N ASP A 64 -11.92 -19.03 -5.04
CA ASP A 64 -13.14 -19.20 -5.83
C ASP A 64 -14.11 -18.03 -5.63
N VAL A 65 -14.27 -17.58 -4.37
CA VAL A 65 -15.07 -16.40 -4.03
C VAL A 65 -14.47 -15.14 -4.63
N PHE A 66 -13.16 -14.92 -4.46
CA PHE A 66 -12.46 -13.79 -5.05
C PHE A 66 -12.61 -13.78 -6.57
N SER A 67 -12.36 -14.93 -7.22
CA SER A 67 -12.46 -15.08 -8.68
C SER A 67 -13.85 -14.75 -9.21
N SER A 68 -14.89 -15.30 -8.57
CA SER A 68 -16.28 -15.05 -8.95
C SER A 68 -16.68 -13.58 -8.79
N GLN A 69 -16.36 -12.97 -7.64
CA GLN A 69 -16.71 -11.58 -7.36
C GLN A 69 -15.93 -10.60 -8.23
N PHE A 70 -14.62 -10.81 -8.41
CA PHE A 70 -13.80 -9.97 -9.27
C PHE A 70 -14.26 -10.05 -10.72
N SER A 71 -14.53 -11.26 -11.23
CA SER A 71 -15.08 -11.47 -12.58
C SER A 71 -16.43 -10.76 -12.76
N THR A 72 -17.28 -10.77 -11.73
CA THR A 72 -18.57 -10.03 -11.75
C THR A 72 -18.34 -8.53 -11.86
N VAL A 73 -17.41 -7.96 -11.10
CA VAL A 73 -17.13 -6.51 -11.14
C VAL A 73 -16.57 -6.10 -12.51
N ILE A 74 -15.50 -6.76 -12.96
CA ILE A 74 -14.80 -6.37 -14.19
C ILE A 74 -15.66 -6.59 -15.44
N SER A 75 -16.46 -7.66 -15.50
CA SER A 75 -17.39 -7.90 -16.62
C SER A 75 -18.44 -6.80 -16.75
N ARG A 76 -18.94 -6.27 -15.62
CA ARG A 76 -19.89 -5.15 -15.61
C ARG A 76 -19.24 -3.85 -16.03
N LEU A 77 -18.05 -3.55 -15.51
CA LEU A 77 -17.30 -2.35 -15.89
C LEU A 77 -16.95 -2.36 -17.39
N ALA A 78 -16.56 -3.51 -17.95
CA ALA A 78 -16.23 -3.65 -19.36
C ALA A 78 -17.40 -3.30 -20.31
N THR A 79 -18.65 -3.30 -19.85
CA THR A 79 -19.81 -2.91 -20.68
C THR A 79 -19.82 -1.44 -21.09
N SER A 80 -19.10 -0.56 -20.37
CA SER A 80 -19.04 0.87 -20.69
C SER A 80 -18.18 1.18 -21.91
N ARG A 81 -17.29 0.26 -22.31
CA ARG A 81 -16.25 0.47 -23.33
C ARG A 81 -15.26 1.61 -23.02
N ALA A 82 -15.25 2.10 -21.78
CA ALA A 82 -14.22 3.02 -21.30
C ALA A 82 -12.85 2.34 -21.29
N THR A 83 -11.76 3.13 -21.36
CA THR A 83 -10.43 2.61 -21.06
C THR A 83 -10.40 2.16 -19.61
N LEU A 84 -10.17 0.87 -19.36
CA LEU A 84 -10.15 0.29 -18.02
C LEU A 84 -8.72 -0.05 -17.62
N LEU A 85 -8.24 0.58 -16.55
CA LEU A 85 -6.96 0.28 -15.91
C LEU A 85 -7.22 -0.48 -14.62
N VAL A 86 -6.51 -1.58 -14.41
CA VAL A 86 -6.75 -2.48 -13.27
C VAL A 86 -5.44 -2.74 -12.54
N ALA A 87 -5.35 -2.29 -11.30
CA ALA A 87 -4.21 -2.55 -10.44
C ALA A 87 -4.29 -3.92 -9.78
N ASN A 88 -3.16 -4.62 -9.76
CA ASN A 88 -2.99 -5.83 -8.97
C ASN A 88 -2.55 -5.51 -7.53
N ILE A 89 -2.51 -6.54 -6.69
CA ILE A 89 -2.35 -6.42 -5.23
C ILE A 89 -0.85 -6.54 -4.86
N PRO A 90 -0.24 -5.54 -4.20
CA PRO A 90 1.12 -5.69 -3.68
C PRO A 90 1.18 -6.73 -2.55
N ASP A 91 2.37 -7.24 -2.24
CA ASP A 91 2.54 -8.14 -1.09
C ASP A 91 2.23 -7.38 0.22
N VAL A 92 1.05 -7.64 0.78
CA VAL A 92 0.55 -7.00 2.00
C VAL A 92 1.35 -7.37 3.25
N THR A 93 2.25 -8.36 3.18
CA THR A 93 3.16 -8.73 4.28
C THR A 93 4.46 -7.92 4.26
N GLN A 94 4.72 -7.14 3.22
CA GLN A 94 5.92 -6.30 3.04
C GLN A 94 5.66 -4.82 3.32
N ILE A 95 4.47 -4.46 3.79
CA ILE A 95 4.15 -3.08 4.18
C ILE A 95 4.78 -2.75 5.56
N PRO A 96 5.08 -1.48 5.84
CA PRO A 96 5.68 -1.04 7.11
C PRO A 96 4.87 -1.33 8.39
N TYR A 97 3.62 -1.74 8.26
CA TYR A 97 2.81 -2.23 9.37
C TYR A 97 3.44 -3.44 10.05
N PHE A 98 4.24 -4.23 9.31
CA PHE A 98 4.97 -5.36 9.82
C PHE A 98 6.45 -5.01 10.03
N THR A 99 7.02 -5.49 11.13
CA THR A 99 8.45 -5.40 11.44
C THR A 99 9.04 -6.79 11.53
N SER A 100 10.09 -7.06 10.76
CA SER A 100 10.80 -8.34 10.83
C SER A 100 11.66 -8.42 12.10
N PRO A 101 11.95 -9.62 12.63
CA PRO A 101 12.90 -9.81 13.73
C PRO A 101 14.27 -9.20 13.45
N ARG A 102 14.71 -9.21 12.18
CA ARG A 102 15.98 -8.60 11.75
C ARG A 102 15.94 -7.08 11.88
N THR A 103 14.85 -6.45 11.43
CA THR A 103 14.64 -5.01 11.58
C THR A 103 14.54 -4.63 13.07
N LEU A 104 13.84 -5.43 13.88
CA LEU A 104 13.75 -5.21 15.32
C LEU A 104 15.12 -5.33 16.01
N ALA A 105 15.94 -6.31 15.62
CA ALA A 105 17.29 -6.49 16.13
C ALA A 105 18.18 -5.26 15.86
N GLN A 106 18.09 -4.71 14.63
CA GLN A 106 18.78 -3.47 14.26
C GLN A 106 18.31 -2.28 15.09
N GLN A 107 16.98 -2.11 15.27
CA GLN A 107 16.41 -1.04 16.08
C GLN A 107 16.81 -1.13 17.56
N ALA A 108 16.85 -2.33 18.11
CA ALA A 108 17.23 -2.57 19.50
C ALA A 108 18.75 -2.58 19.73
N GLY A 109 19.56 -2.58 18.67
CA GLY A 109 21.02 -2.68 18.79
C GLY A 109 21.49 -4.01 19.40
N VAL A 110 20.77 -5.12 19.17
CA VAL A 110 21.09 -6.45 19.71
C VAL A 110 21.21 -7.50 18.61
N PRO A 111 21.93 -8.62 18.85
CA PRO A 111 21.98 -9.71 17.88
C PRO A 111 20.59 -10.31 17.60
N LEU A 112 20.36 -10.72 16.35
CA LEU A 112 19.12 -11.39 15.94
C LEU A 112 18.81 -12.61 16.82
N SER A 113 19.82 -13.41 17.18
CA SER A 113 19.65 -14.56 18.05
C SER A 113 19.01 -14.18 19.39
N LYS A 114 19.42 -13.06 20.01
CA LYS A 114 18.82 -12.55 21.24
C LYS A 114 17.34 -12.21 21.04
N VAL A 115 17.00 -11.57 19.91
CA VAL A 115 15.60 -11.28 19.57
C VAL A 115 14.77 -12.54 19.51
N LEU A 116 15.23 -13.54 18.73
CA LEU A 116 14.49 -14.79 18.54
C LEU A 116 14.30 -15.54 19.87
N THR A 117 15.36 -15.66 20.68
CA THR A 117 15.28 -16.39 21.96
C THR A 117 14.46 -15.64 23.02
N THR A 118 14.65 -14.33 23.16
CA THR A 118 13.98 -13.54 24.21
C THR A 118 12.50 -13.40 23.93
N LEU A 119 12.10 -13.24 22.67
CA LEU A 119 10.70 -13.08 22.31
C LEU A 119 9.98 -14.41 22.03
N GLY A 120 10.73 -15.52 21.88
CA GLY A 120 10.17 -16.82 21.53
C GLY A 120 9.57 -16.85 20.12
N ILE A 121 10.25 -16.25 19.16
CA ILE A 121 9.77 -16.06 17.78
C ILE A 121 10.77 -16.63 16.76
N GLN A 122 10.33 -16.82 15.53
CA GLN A 122 11.15 -17.32 14.42
C GLN A 122 11.53 -16.18 13.46
N GLU A 123 12.60 -16.36 12.68
CA GLU A 123 13.08 -15.30 11.77
C GLU A 123 12.04 -14.91 10.70
N GLY A 124 11.20 -15.85 10.26
CA GLY A 124 10.15 -15.61 9.28
C GLY A 124 8.87 -14.99 9.86
N ASP A 125 8.77 -14.83 11.18
CA ASP A 125 7.64 -14.18 11.82
C ASP A 125 7.65 -12.67 11.56
N LEU A 126 6.49 -12.04 11.65
CA LEU A 126 6.33 -10.60 11.45
C LEU A 126 5.62 -9.97 12.65
N LEU A 127 6.28 -9.05 13.33
CA LEU A 127 5.65 -8.28 14.41
C LEU A 127 4.70 -7.26 13.80
N ARG A 128 3.46 -7.20 14.32
CA ARG A 128 2.52 -6.14 13.97
C ARG A 128 2.95 -4.82 14.59
N ARG A 129 2.45 -3.72 14.04
CA ARG A 129 2.79 -2.37 14.48
C ARG A 129 2.67 -2.13 15.98
N THR A 130 1.57 -2.57 16.59
CA THR A 130 1.32 -2.40 18.04
C THR A 130 2.19 -3.30 18.92
N ALA A 131 2.81 -4.34 18.35
CA ALA A 131 3.69 -5.26 19.06
C ALA A 131 5.13 -4.75 19.17
N VAL A 132 5.55 -3.80 18.33
CA VAL A 132 6.96 -3.36 18.24
C VAL A 132 7.43 -2.74 19.55
N SER A 133 6.69 -1.81 20.15
CA SER A 133 7.09 -1.18 21.41
C SER A 133 7.15 -2.19 22.56
N ILE A 134 6.17 -3.09 22.64
CA ILE A 134 6.13 -4.17 23.65
C ILE A 134 7.36 -5.07 23.49
N ALA A 135 7.70 -5.44 22.26
CA ALA A 135 8.87 -6.28 21.98
C ALA A 135 10.18 -5.59 22.38
N LEU A 136 10.33 -4.29 22.09
CA LEU A 136 11.48 -3.50 22.51
C LEU A 136 11.60 -3.43 24.04
N ASP A 137 10.48 -3.24 24.76
CA ASP A 137 10.46 -3.23 26.22
C ASP A 137 10.88 -4.59 26.80
N ILE A 138 10.38 -5.70 26.24
CA ILE A 138 10.78 -7.06 26.65
C ILE A 138 12.27 -7.28 26.40
N LEU A 139 12.81 -6.82 25.26
CA LEU A 139 14.24 -6.93 24.95
C LEU A 139 15.13 -6.12 25.89
N ALA A 140 14.59 -5.04 26.46
CA ALA A 140 15.22 -4.23 27.50
C ALA A 140 15.06 -4.81 28.92
N GLY A 141 14.40 -5.98 29.07
CA GLY A 141 14.19 -6.66 30.36
C GLY A 141 12.87 -6.30 31.06
N GLY A 142 11.99 -5.55 30.38
CA GLY A 142 10.63 -5.28 30.83
C GLY A 142 9.70 -6.48 30.68
N ALA A 143 8.47 -6.32 31.18
CA ALA A 143 7.39 -7.29 31.02
C ALA A 143 6.29 -6.69 30.12
N PRO A 144 5.55 -7.52 29.37
CA PRO A 144 4.40 -7.03 28.61
C PRO A 144 3.34 -6.42 29.55
N PRO A 145 2.69 -5.31 29.17
CA PRO A 145 1.70 -4.65 30.01
C PRO A 145 0.47 -5.55 30.21
N ALA A 146 0.01 -5.71 31.45
CA ALA A 146 -1.27 -6.39 31.71
C ALA A 146 -2.43 -5.60 31.08
N PRO A 147 -3.47 -6.26 30.53
CA PRO A 147 -3.74 -7.71 30.54
C PRO A 147 -3.18 -8.47 29.31
N PHE A 148 -2.25 -7.90 28.56
CA PHE A 148 -1.73 -8.50 27.34
C PHE A 148 -0.75 -9.65 27.63
N VAL A 149 -0.79 -10.69 26.80
CA VAL A 149 0.03 -11.89 26.94
C VAL A 149 0.88 -12.02 25.68
N TRP A 150 2.18 -11.76 25.80
CA TRP A 150 3.10 -11.93 24.67
C TRP A 150 3.28 -13.42 24.34
N PRO A 151 3.34 -13.82 23.05
CA PRO A 151 3.01 -13.06 21.83
C PRO A 151 1.55 -13.24 21.37
N THR A 152 0.69 -13.84 22.19
CA THR A 152 -0.66 -14.30 21.79
C THR A 152 -1.72 -13.21 21.81
N SER A 153 -1.49 -12.10 22.52
CA SER A 153 -2.43 -10.99 22.66
C SER A 153 -1.70 -9.66 22.73
N CYS A 154 -2.02 -8.75 21.81
CA CYS A 154 -1.54 -7.37 21.73
C CYS A 154 -2.72 -6.38 21.57
N PRO A 155 -2.50 -5.08 21.85
CA PRO A 155 -3.51 -4.05 21.64
C PRO A 155 -4.06 -4.03 20.20
N LEU A 156 -5.38 -3.80 20.08
CA LEU A 156 -6.06 -3.60 18.81
C LEU A 156 -5.46 -2.42 18.04
N PRO A 157 -4.96 -2.65 16.80
CA PRO A 157 -4.42 -1.59 15.96
C PRO A 157 -5.53 -0.67 15.44
N VAL A 158 -6.75 -1.21 15.28
CA VAL A 158 -7.92 -0.49 14.78
C VAL A 158 -9.14 -0.90 15.61
N PRO A 159 -9.73 0.04 16.38
CA PRO A 159 -10.99 -0.22 17.08
C PRO A 159 -12.10 -0.67 16.12
N GLY A 160 -12.80 -1.76 16.46
CA GLY A 160 -13.94 -2.25 15.68
C GLY A 160 -13.60 -3.09 14.43
N LEU A 161 -12.32 -3.39 14.18
CA LEU A 161 -11.92 -4.24 13.04
C LEU A 161 -12.37 -5.70 13.23
N LEU A 162 -12.37 -6.20 14.46
CA LEU A 162 -12.86 -7.51 14.84
C LEU A 162 -13.97 -7.40 15.89
N PRO A 163 -14.83 -8.43 16.03
CA PRO A 163 -15.76 -8.52 17.15
C PRO A 163 -15.04 -8.35 18.50
N PRO A 164 -15.68 -7.73 19.51
CA PRO A 164 -15.12 -7.63 20.85
C PRO A 164 -14.72 -8.99 21.41
N GLY A 165 -13.56 -9.07 22.06
CA GLY A 165 -13.09 -10.28 22.74
C GLY A 165 -12.25 -11.24 21.89
N VAL A 166 -12.02 -10.95 20.60
CA VAL A 166 -11.05 -11.73 19.80
C VAL A 166 -9.63 -11.27 20.14
N PRO A 167 -8.76 -12.13 20.73
CA PRO A 167 -7.37 -11.77 20.97
C PRO A 167 -6.63 -11.58 19.66
N LEU A 168 -5.91 -10.48 19.52
CA LEU A 168 -5.04 -10.28 18.37
C LEU A 168 -3.64 -10.77 18.69
N PRO A 169 -3.10 -11.74 17.94
CA PRO A 169 -1.71 -12.11 18.12
C PRO A 169 -0.82 -10.90 17.84
N CYS A 170 0.25 -10.77 18.60
CA CYS A 170 1.28 -9.74 18.37
C CYS A 170 2.02 -9.97 17.04
N ILE A 171 2.00 -11.21 16.55
CA ILE A 171 2.83 -11.71 15.48
C ILE A 171 1.97 -12.34 14.38
N LEU A 172 2.27 -12.02 13.13
CA LEU A 172 1.86 -12.84 11.99
C LEU A 172 2.91 -13.94 11.82
N SER A 173 2.51 -15.20 12.06
CA SER A 173 3.45 -16.32 11.98
C SER A 173 4.01 -16.46 10.57
N ALA A 174 5.23 -16.99 10.44
CA ALA A 174 5.85 -17.27 9.15
C ALA A 174 4.94 -18.10 8.22
N THR A 175 4.25 -19.10 8.78
CA THR A 175 3.30 -19.97 8.08
C THR A 175 2.08 -19.20 7.58
N ASP A 176 1.47 -18.38 8.43
CA ASP A 176 0.29 -17.61 8.04
C ASP A 176 0.64 -16.50 7.05
N GLY A 177 1.80 -15.86 7.21
CA GLY A 177 2.34 -14.94 6.22
C GLY A 177 2.55 -15.60 4.86
N ALA A 178 3.06 -16.84 4.83
CA ALA A 178 3.21 -17.60 3.58
C ALA A 178 1.86 -17.93 2.92
N ARG A 179 0.84 -18.25 3.71
CA ARG A 179 -0.53 -18.48 3.21
C ARG A 179 -1.12 -17.22 2.58
N ILE A 180 -0.98 -16.07 3.26
CA ILE A 180 -1.46 -14.77 2.75
C ILE A 180 -0.74 -14.42 1.45
N ARG A 181 0.60 -14.51 1.40
CA ARG A 181 1.37 -14.28 0.17
C ARG A 181 0.91 -15.20 -0.98
N SER A 182 0.69 -16.48 -0.69
CA SER A 182 0.20 -17.43 -1.71
C SER A 182 -1.17 -17.06 -2.24
N ALA A 183 -2.09 -16.62 -1.37
CA ALA A 183 -3.40 -16.12 -1.77
C ALA A 183 -3.28 -14.84 -2.62
N THR A 184 -2.44 -13.88 -2.23
CA THR A 184 -2.15 -12.67 -3.02
C THR A 184 -1.64 -13.01 -4.42
N VAL A 185 -0.72 -13.98 -4.55
CA VAL A 185 -0.24 -14.47 -5.86
C VAL A 185 -1.38 -15.04 -6.69
N ALA A 186 -2.27 -15.83 -6.08
CA ALA A 186 -3.42 -16.41 -6.77
C ALA A 186 -4.45 -15.35 -7.20
N TYR A 187 -4.75 -14.38 -6.34
CA TYR A 187 -5.61 -13.23 -6.69
C TYR A 187 -5.02 -12.44 -7.86
N ASN A 188 -3.71 -12.17 -7.85
CA ASN A 188 -3.04 -11.48 -8.96
C ASN A 188 -3.06 -12.28 -10.25
N ALA A 189 -3.12 -13.62 -10.20
CA ALA A 189 -3.34 -14.44 -11.39
C ALA A 189 -4.76 -14.24 -11.95
N VAL A 190 -5.79 -14.24 -11.10
CA VAL A 190 -7.16 -13.91 -11.49
C VAL A 190 -7.25 -12.53 -12.11
N ILE A 191 -6.65 -11.51 -11.47
CA ILE A 191 -6.66 -10.13 -11.98
C ILE A 191 -6.06 -10.09 -13.39
N ARG A 192 -4.88 -10.70 -13.60
CA ARG A 192 -4.23 -10.76 -14.92
C ARG A 192 -5.06 -11.49 -15.97
N GLU A 193 -5.70 -12.59 -15.60
CA GLU A 193 -6.58 -13.33 -16.49
C GLU A 193 -7.78 -12.49 -16.92
N GLN A 194 -8.46 -11.85 -15.95
CA GLN A 194 -9.64 -11.04 -16.25
C GLN A 194 -9.28 -9.75 -17.02
N THR A 195 -8.13 -9.12 -16.74
CA THR A 195 -7.70 -7.96 -17.54
C THR A 195 -7.46 -8.34 -19.00
N ALA A 196 -6.76 -9.45 -19.25
CA ALA A 196 -6.56 -9.96 -20.60
C ALA A 196 -7.90 -10.31 -21.29
N ARG A 197 -8.81 -10.98 -20.57
CA ARG A 197 -10.12 -11.38 -21.10
C ARG A 197 -10.98 -10.20 -21.56
N TYR A 198 -10.96 -9.10 -20.83
CA TYR A 198 -11.80 -7.92 -21.12
C TYR A 198 -11.05 -6.80 -21.84
N GLY A 199 -9.82 -7.04 -22.29
CA GLY A 199 -9.00 -6.02 -22.97
C GLY A 199 -8.65 -4.81 -22.08
N ALA A 200 -8.64 -5.00 -20.76
CA ALA A 200 -8.25 -3.97 -19.80
C ALA A 200 -6.73 -3.90 -19.67
N THR A 201 -6.22 -2.74 -19.27
CA THR A 201 -4.78 -2.52 -19.05
C THR A 201 -4.40 -2.87 -17.63
N LEU A 202 -3.45 -3.79 -17.46
CA LEU A 202 -2.90 -4.12 -16.16
C LEU A 202 -1.97 -3.01 -15.67
N VAL A 203 -2.18 -2.59 -14.43
CA VAL A 203 -1.30 -1.70 -13.67
C VAL A 203 -0.57 -2.56 -12.63
N ASP A 204 0.65 -2.97 -12.93
CA ASP A 204 1.40 -3.93 -12.10
C ASP A 204 2.02 -3.26 -10.85
N LEU A 205 1.15 -2.92 -9.91
CA LEU A 205 1.50 -2.34 -8.61
C LEU A 205 2.34 -3.30 -7.76
N ASN A 206 2.09 -4.61 -7.87
CA ASN A 206 2.88 -5.64 -7.19
C ASN A 206 4.35 -5.60 -7.60
N ALA A 207 4.62 -5.54 -8.90
CA ALA A 207 5.98 -5.44 -9.42
C ALA A 207 6.64 -4.11 -9.02
N LEU A 208 5.91 -2.99 -9.08
CA LEU A 208 6.42 -1.68 -8.66
C LEU A 208 6.87 -1.69 -7.20
N VAL A 209 5.99 -2.12 -6.28
CA VAL A 209 6.31 -2.13 -4.84
C VAL A 209 7.46 -3.09 -4.55
N THR A 210 7.52 -4.25 -5.22
CA THR A 210 8.63 -5.21 -5.10
C THR A 210 9.96 -4.62 -5.58
N LYS A 211 9.95 -3.83 -6.66
CA LYS A 211 11.15 -3.16 -7.17
C LYS A 211 11.65 -2.12 -6.17
N ILE A 212 10.75 -1.30 -5.65
CA ILE A 212 11.08 -0.23 -4.69
C ILE A 212 11.54 -0.81 -3.36
N SER A 213 10.95 -1.90 -2.87
CA SER A 213 11.37 -2.49 -1.59
C SER A 213 12.81 -3.03 -1.63
N ARG A 214 13.32 -3.37 -2.82
CA ARG A 214 14.70 -3.84 -3.01
C ARG A 214 15.69 -2.70 -3.26
N ASN A 215 15.26 -1.67 -3.98
CA ASN A 215 16.18 -0.69 -4.57
C ASN A 215 15.98 0.74 -4.04
N GLY A 216 14.91 1.00 -3.29
CA GLY A 216 14.45 2.35 -2.99
C GLY A 216 13.84 3.06 -4.21
N TYR A 217 13.51 4.33 -4.02
CA TYR A 217 12.98 5.23 -5.03
C TYR A 217 13.64 6.61 -4.88
N LYS A 218 14.43 7.03 -5.88
CA LYS A 218 15.08 8.34 -5.90
C LYS A 218 14.05 9.44 -6.28
N ALA A 219 13.99 10.53 -5.52
CA ALA A 219 13.07 11.63 -5.75
C ALA A 219 13.68 12.98 -5.31
N GLY A 220 14.45 13.64 -6.18
CA GLY A 220 15.02 14.98 -5.90
C GLY A 220 15.91 15.01 -4.65
N GLY A 221 16.99 14.23 -4.68
CA GLY A 221 17.92 14.05 -3.55
C GLY A 221 17.45 13.05 -2.49
N TYR A 222 16.15 12.76 -2.37
CA TYR A 222 15.64 11.77 -1.42
C TYR A 222 15.71 10.34 -1.98
N CYS A 223 16.16 9.39 -1.15
CA CYS A 223 16.07 7.95 -1.31
C CYS A 223 14.93 7.39 -0.44
N LEU A 224 13.74 7.33 -1.05
CA LEU A 224 12.53 6.84 -0.40
C LEU A 224 12.50 5.31 -0.39
N SER A 225 11.88 4.70 0.61
CA SER A 225 11.77 3.23 0.73
C SER A 225 10.39 2.80 1.20
N THR A 226 10.11 1.50 1.08
CA THR A 226 8.90 0.88 1.63
C THR A 226 8.99 0.58 3.13
N GLY A 227 10.05 1.04 3.81
CA GLY A 227 10.20 0.90 5.25
C GLY A 227 9.37 1.90 6.05
N PHE A 228 9.21 1.66 7.35
CA PHE A 228 8.53 2.63 8.23
C PHE A 228 9.35 3.92 8.34
N LEU A 229 8.71 5.08 8.18
CA LEU A 229 9.38 6.39 8.01
C LEU A 229 10.30 6.45 6.77
N GLY A 230 10.12 5.55 5.81
CA GLY A 230 10.83 5.56 4.53
C GLY A 230 10.29 6.55 3.50
N GLY A 231 9.27 7.35 3.84
CA GLY A 231 8.72 8.38 2.97
C GLY A 231 7.65 7.94 1.97
N LEU A 232 7.49 6.64 1.68
CA LEU A 232 6.46 6.15 0.74
C LEU A 232 5.16 5.69 1.40
N PHE A 233 5.16 5.50 2.71
CA PHE A 233 3.98 5.09 3.49
C PHE A 233 3.70 6.10 4.59
N SER A 234 2.42 6.25 4.93
CA SER A 234 1.95 7.08 6.03
C SER A 234 2.34 6.47 7.39
N LEU A 235 2.07 7.21 8.48
CA LEU A 235 2.38 6.78 9.84
C LEU A 235 1.57 5.55 10.32
N ASP A 236 0.51 5.17 9.62
CA ASP A 236 -0.19 3.91 9.91
C ASP A 236 0.57 2.67 9.40
N GLY A 237 1.56 2.86 8.52
CA GLY A 237 2.34 1.79 7.90
C GLY A 237 1.56 0.91 6.92
N ILE A 238 0.35 1.32 6.54
CA ILE A 238 -0.54 0.59 5.63
C ILE A 238 -0.75 1.38 4.35
N HIS A 239 -1.16 2.65 4.46
CA HIS A 239 -1.51 3.47 3.31
C HIS A 239 -0.28 4.21 2.78
N PRO A 240 -0.21 4.45 1.45
CA PRO A 240 0.82 5.31 0.88
C PRO A 240 0.79 6.72 1.50
N SER A 241 1.97 7.35 1.57
CA SER A 241 2.08 8.80 1.82
C SER A 241 1.68 9.62 0.59
N ASN A 242 1.75 10.95 0.65
CA ASN A 242 1.54 11.77 -0.54
C ASN A 242 2.55 11.43 -1.65
N SER A 243 3.81 11.23 -1.28
CA SER A 243 4.89 10.81 -2.18
C SER A 243 4.62 9.42 -2.74
N GLY A 244 4.20 8.47 -1.89
CA GLY A 244 3.80 7.12 -2.31
C GLY A 244 2.65 7.14 -3.33
N TYR A 245 1.62 7.97 -3.09
CA TYR A 245 0.54 8.18 -4.05
C TYR A 245 1.04 8.83 -5.35
N GLY A 246 2.01 9.75 -5.30
CA GLY A 246 2.64 10.32 -6.49
C GLY A 246 3.34 9.26 -7.35
N VAL A 247 4.09 8.36 -6.73
CA VAL A 247 4.74 7.23 -7.42
C VAL A 247 3.71 6.30 -8.06
N ILE A 248 2.66 5.94 -7.33
CA ILE A 248 1.56 5.10 -7.85
C ILE A 248 0.83 5.81 -8.99
N ALA A 249 0.58 7.11 -8.88
CA ALA A 249 -0.06 7.91 -9.92
C ALA A 249 0.76 7.89 -11.22
N ASN A 250 2.09 8.02 -11.15
CA ASN A 250 2.95 7.91 -12.34
C ASN A 250 2.85 6.53 -12.99
N LEU A 251 2.75 5.45 -12.21
CA LEU A 251 2.49 4.12 -12.79
C LEU A 251 1.14 4.07 -13.53
N PHE A 252 0.08 4.66 -12.99
CA PHE A 252 -1.20 4.74 -13.69
C PHE A 252 -1.14 5.62 -14.95
N ILE A 253 -0.45 6.77 -14.88
CA ILE A 253 -0.24 7.68 -16.00
C ILE A 253 0.53 6.99 -17.13
N ASP A 254 1.63 6.31 -16.82
CA ASP A 254 2.42 5.52 -17.78
C ASP A 254 1.54 4.50 -18.51
N ARG A 255 0.74 3.74 -17.75
CA ARG A 255 -0.15 2.72 -18.32
C ARG A 255 -1.28 3.32 -19.14
N LEU A 256 -1.83 4.46 -18.73
CA LEU A 256 -2.90 5.14 -19.45
C LEU A 256 -2.38 5.76 -20.77
N ASN A 257 -1.20 6.39 -20.73
CA ASN A 257 -0.51 6.91 -21.91
C ASN A 257 -0.15 5.78 -22.88
N SER A 258 0.26 4.61 -22.37
CA SER A 258 0.59 3.44 -23.19
C SER A 258 -0.64 2.73 -23.79
N ALA A 259 -1.76 2.72 -23.06
CA ALA A 259 -2.99 2.05 -23.49
C ALA A 259 -3.86 2.85 -24.46
N GLY A 260 -3.55 4.14 -24.67
CA GLY A 260 -4.39 5.03 -25.47
C GLY A 260 -3.65 6.22 -26.07
N ASN A 261 -4.41 7.23 -26.50
CA ASN A 261 -3.90 8.47 -27.11
C ASN A 261 -3.77 9.61 -26.08
N THR A 262 -3.34 9.31 -24.86
CA THR A 262 -3.12 10.36 -23.84
C THR A 262 -1.64 10.70 -23.73
N ARG A 263 -1.36 11.94 -23.34
CA ARG A 263 0.00 12.47 -23.09
C ARG A 263 0.02 13.22 -21.77
N ILE A 264 -0.54 12.60 -20.73
CA ILE A 264 -0.59 13.18 -19.40
C ILE A 264 0.85 13.21 -18.86
N LYS A 265 1.31 14.39 -18.44
CA LYS A 265 2.61 14.53 -17.81
C LYS A 265 2.62 13.84 -16.46
N GLU A 266 3.70 13.14 -16.16
CA GLU A 266 3.95 12.58 -14.84
C GLU A 266 4.02 13.67 -13.78
N VAL A 267 3.63 13.33 -12.55
CA VAL A 267 3.81 14.21 -11.40
C VAL A 267 5.29 14.24 -11.00
N LYS A 268 5.79 15.43 -10.65
CA LYS A 268 7.15 15.59 -10.10
C LYS A 268 7.17 15.10 -8.65
N VAL A 269 7.47 13.82 -8.42
CA VAL A 269 7.50 13.20 -7.07
C VAL A 269 8.49 13.92 -6.15
N SER A 270 9.61 14.45 -6.67
CA SER A 270 10.55 15.28 -5.91
C SER A 270 9.90 16.49 -5.25
N LYS A 271 8.99 17.18 -5.96
CA LYS A 271 8.25 18.33 -5.41
C LYS A 271 7.27 17.91 -4.31
N ILE A 272 6.67 16.74 -4.43
CA ILE A 272 5.77 16.18 -3.42
C ILE A 272 6.57 15.79 -2.18
N ALA A 273 7.67 15.04 -2.36
CA ALA A 273 8.54 14.56 -1.29
C ALA A 273 9.10 15.69 -0.43
N LYS A 274 9.49 16.81 -1.04
CA LYS A 274 10.01 18.00 -0.33
C LYS A 274 9.05 18.56 0.74
N VAL A 275 7.75 18.39 0.57
CA VAL A 275 6.71 18.91 1.50
C VAL A 275 5.90 17.80 2.18
N ASP A 276 6.27 16.54 1.97
CA ASP A 276 5.57 15.40 2.55
C ASP A 276 6.04 15.20 4.01
N PRO A 277 5.14 15.29 5.01
CA PRO A 277 5.51 15.26 6.43
C PRO A 277 6.14 13.94 6.90
N VAL A 278 6.10 12.88 6.09
CA VAL A 278 6.73 11.59 6.40
C VAL A 278 8.01 11.34 5.63
N VAL A 279 8.53 12.33 4.89
CA VAL A 279 9.85 12.32 4.27
C VAL A 279 10.81 13.14 5.14
N PHE A 280 11.88 12.51 5.63
CA PHE A 280 12.77 13.12 6.62
C PHE A 280 14.13 13.53 6.00
N PRO A 281 14.83 14.53 6.56
CA PRO A 281 16.13 14.98 6.04
C PRO A 281 17.22 13.91 6.01
N GLY A 282 17.09 12.82 6.78
CA GLY A 282 18.00 11.67 6.75
C GLY A 282 17.69 10.64 5.66
N SER A 283 16.62 10.84 4.89
CA SER A 283 16.26 10.00 3.74
C SER A 283 16.98 10.43 2.47
N MET A 284 18.08 11.20 2.53
CA MET A 284 18.83 11.57 1.33
C MET A 284 19.50 10.33 0.73
N CYS A 285 19.60 10.29 -0.59
CA CYS A 285 20.53 9.37 -1.23
C CYS A 285 21.95 9.69 -0.75
N GLY A 286 22.79 8.67 -0.60
CA GLY A 286 24.23 8.93 -0.51
C GLY A 286 24.65 9.72 -1.76
N ASP A 287 25.70 10.52 -1.64
CA ASP A 287 26.26 11.34 -2.72
C ASP A 287 26.64 10.43 -3.90
N ASP A 288 25.67 10.16 -4.78
CA ASP A 288 25.88 9.67 -6.13
C ASP A 288 25.80 10.92 -7.00
N ASP A 289 26.95 11.34 -7.51
CA ASP A 289 27.18 12.47 -8.44
C ASP A 289 26.45 12.30 -9.79
N ASP A 290 25.13 12.16 -9.79
CA ASP A 290 24.30 12.22 -10.98
C ASP A 290 23.50 13.53 -10.94
N ASP A 291 24.21 14.61 -11.32
CA ASP A 291 23.65 15.87 -11.78
C ASP A 291 22.75 15.59 -13.01
N ASP A 292 21.48 15.29 -12.77
CA ASP A 292 20.43 15.59 -13.75
C ASP A 292 20.01 17.07 -13.57
N ASP A 293 20.99 17.95 -13.81
CA ASP A 293 20.75 19.31 -14.27
C ASP A 293 20.18 19.22 -15.69
N ASP A 294 18.92 19.62 -15.85
CA ASP A 294 18.36 20.15 -17.10
C ASP A 294 17.13 20.99 -16.71
N ASP A 295 17.34 21.99 -15.84
CA ASP A 295 16.50 23.18 -15.79
C ASP A 295 17.05 24.15 -16.85
N ASP A 296 16.71 23.85 -18.11
CA ASP A 296 16.94 24.68 -19.29
C ASP A 296 15.93 25.85 -19.26
N ASP A 297 16.09 26.76 -18.29
CA ASP A 297 15.49 28.10 -18.29
C ASP A 297 16.53 29.07 -18.88
N SER A 298 16.66 29.09 -20.20
CA SER A 298 17.14 30.28 -20.91
C SER A 298 15.93 31.02 -21.47
N ASP A 299 15.38 31.89 -20.62
CA ASP A 299 14.47 32.94 -21.03
C ASP A 299 15.17 33.84 -22.05
N ASP A 300 14.51 33.99 -23.19
CA ASP A 300 14.71 35.06 -24.16
C ASP A 300 14.61 36.42 -23.45
N ASP A 301 15.74 37.12 -23.31
CA ASP A 301 15.76 38.56 -23.12
C ASP A 301 16.37 39.21 -24.38
N ASP A 302 15.48 39.49 -25.33
CA ASP A 302 15.59 40.66 -26.20
C ASP A 302 15.67 41.92 -25.30
N ASP A 303 16.78 42.65 -25.32
CA ASP A 303 16.74 44.11 -25.41
C ASP A 303 18.12 44.76 -25.66
N ASN A 304 18.13 45.56 -26.75
CA ASN A 304 19.04 46.64 -27.15
C ASN A 304 20.14 46.34 -28.21
#